data_AF-A0A846G0Y5-F1
#
_entry.id   AF-A0A846G0Y5-F1
#
_cell.length_a   1.000
_cell.length_b   1.000
_cell.length_c   1.000
_cell.angle_alpha   90.00
_cell.angle_beta   90.00
_cell.angle_gamma   90.00
#
_symmetry.space_group_name_H-M   'P 1'
#
loop_
_entity.id
_entity.type
_entity.pdbx_description
1 polymer ?
#
loop_
_entity_poly.entity_id
_entity_poly.type
_entity_poly.pdbx_seq_one_letter_code
_entity_poly.pdbx_strand_id
1 'polypeptide(L)'
;MEGLSKSLGDAIADLEEYFDEENLLPSWKYRLDVVNCAGTYDDVINHNIYVCTAKGGQYSHRRSLYFGVYRNKQVDRVAKIEAVVDIESEDEFSIKWKNVDKSDEELVEIARNRRSYIDNSWYPARVFLLADLHPTNFLKTTPGGMQSSKRYFYIGSVNDVTDLAEKLKDETWEQYQ
;
A
#
# COMPACT_ATOMS: atom_id res chain seq x y z
N MET A 1 -10.03 16.09 11.53
CA MET A 1 -10.38 15.04 12.51
C MET A 1 -9.69 15.38 13.82
N GLU A 2 -10.18 16.41 14.52
CA GLU A 2 -9.85 16.67 15.92
C GLU A 2 -11.12 16.37 16.73
N GLY A 3 -10.99 15.57 17.78
CA GLY A 3 -12.06 15.42 18.79
C GLY A 3 -12.78 14.07 18.89
N LEU A 4 -12.29 12.99 18.27
CA LEU A 4 -12.78 11.65 18.64
C LEU A 4 -12.07 11.21 19.94
N SER A 5 -12.82 10.77 20.94
CA SER A 5 -12.21 10.14 22.12
C SER A 5 -11.40 8.93 21.67
N LYS A 6 -10.27 8.66 22.34
CA LYS A 6 -9.42 7.49 22.03
C LYS A 6 -10.26 6.21 21.93
N SER A 7 -11.21 6.02 22.84
CA SER A 7 -12.14 4.89 22.86
C SER A 7 -13.02 4.77 21.61
N LEU A 8 -13.44 5.88 21.01
CA LEU A 8 -14.25 5.86 19.79
C LEU A 8 -13.37 5.64 18.55
N GLY A 9 -12.16 6.18 18.55
CA GLY A 9 -11.17 5.88 17.52
C GLY A 9 -10.80 4.40 17.48
N ASP A 10 -10.55 3.81 18.66
CA ASP A 10 -10.25 2.38 18.82
C ASP A 10 -11.47 1.53 18.37
N ALA A 11 -12.69 1.86 18.81
CA ALA A 11 -13.90 1.13 18.41
C ALA A 11 -14.20 1.20 16.90
N ILE A 12 -13.88 2.31 16.24
CA ILE A 12 -14.01 2.43 14.78
C ILE A 12 -12.97 1.55 14.08
N ALA A 13 -11.72 1.50 14.59
CA ALA A 13 -10.68 0.65 14.02
C ALA A 13 -11.04 -0.84 14.15
N ASP A 14 -11.51 -1.27 15.32
CA ASP A 14 -11.97 -2.65 15.56
C ASP A 14 -13.15 -3.01 14.62
N LEU A 15 -14.06 -2.07 14.38
CA LEU A 15 -15.19 -2.27 13.46
C LEU A 15 -14.74 -2.36 12.00
N GLU A 16 -13.79 -1.52 11.59
CA GLU A 16 -13.19 -1.59 10.24
C GLU A 16 -12.49 -2.94 10.02
N GLU A 17 -11.73 -3.42 11.02
CA GLU A 17 -11.08 -4.73 10.98
C GLU A 17 -12.10 -5.87 10.85
N TYR A 18 -13.15 -5.85 11.67
CA TYR A 18 -14.24 -6.83 11.59
C TYR A 18 -14.93 -6.84 10.22
N PHE A 19 -15.23 -5.67 9.64
CA PHE A 19 -15.83 -5.59 8.30
C PHE A 19 -14.90 -6.08 7.19
N ASP A 20 -13.59 -5.92 7.37
CA ASP A 20 -12.58 -6.40 6.43
C ASP A 20 -12.41 -7.93 6.51
N GLU A 21 -12.43 -8.50 7.71
CA GLU A 21 -12.37 -9.95 7.97
C GLU A 21 -13.61 -10.67 7.44
N GLU A 22 -14.80 -10.17 7.79
CA GLU A 22 -16.09 -10.75 7.36
C GLU A 22 -16.49 -10.33 5.93
N ASN A 23 -15.67 -9.53 5.25
CA ASN A 23 -15.89 -9.02 3.88
C ASN A 23 -17.27 -8.35 3.70
N LEU A 24 -17.74 -7.64 4.74
CA LEU A 24 -19.07 -7.02 4.80
C LEU A 24 -19.13 -5.68 4.04
N LEU A 25 -18.04 -4.92 4.03
CA LEU A 25 -17.92 -3.63 3.34
C LEU A 25 -16.52 -3.47 2.72
N PRO A 26 -16.24 -4.12 1.58
CA PRO A 26 -14.90 -4.18 1.01
C PRO A 26 -14.49 -2.90 0.27
N SER A 27 -14.65 -1.74 0.92
CA SER A 27 -14.27 -0.41 0.40
C SER A 27 -12.77 -0.32 0.09
N TRP A 28 -11.95 -1.16 0.73
CA TRP A 28 -10.53 -1.32 0.44
C TRP A 28 -10.25 -1.75 -1.01
N LYS A 29 -11.21 -2.40 -1.69
CA LYS A 29 -11.10 -2.77 -3.12
C LYS A 29 -11.03 -1.56 -4.04
N TYR A 30 -11.56 -0.42 -3.60
CA TYR A 30 -11.56 0.84 -4.34
C TYR A 30 -10.59 1.87 -3.76
N ARG A 31 -9.61 1.40 -2.97
CA ARG A 31 -8.64 2.25 -2.29
C ARG A 31 -7.27 2.10 -2.94
N LEU A 32 -6.69 3.24 -3.28
CA LEU A 32 -5.31 3.39 -3.73
C LEU A 32 -4.48 3.94 -2.57
N ASP A 33 -3.47 3.19 -2.13
CA ASP A 33 -2.45 3.64 -1.18
C ASP A 33 -1.25 4.21 -1.94
N VAL A 34 -1.17 5.53 -2.00
CA VAL A 34 -0.08 6.25 -2.65
C VAL A 34 1.02 6.51 -1.65
N VAL A 35 2.22 5.99 -1.91
CA VAL A 35 3.35 6.04 -0.98
C VAL A 35 4.52 6.79 -1.59
N ASN A 36 5.20 7.61 -0.77
CA ASN A 36 6.41 8.31 -1.19
C ASN A 36 7.55 7.29 -1.33
N CYS A 37 7.92 6.98 -2.58
CA CYS A 37 8.97 6.04 -2.90
C CYS A 37 10.23 6.74 -3.42
N ALA A 38 10.43 8.04 -3.15
CA ALA A 38 11.60 8.77 -3.67
C ALA A 38 12.95 8.12 -3.29
N GLY A 39 13.04 7.51 -2.10
CA GLY A 39 14.24 6.81 -1.64
C GLY A 39 14.24 5.29 -1.86
N THR A 40 13.14 4.70 -2.33
CA THR A 40 12.96 3.25 -2.51
C THR A 40 12.46 2.89 -3.91
N TYR A 41 12.57 3.83 -4.86
CA TYR A 41 11.98 3.69 -6.18
C TYR A 41 12.55 2.49 -6.92
N ASP A 42 13.88 2.38 -6.98
CA ASP A 42 14.55 1.30 -7.70
C ASP A 42 14.23 -0.07 -7.09
N ASP A 43 14.11 -0.16 -5.76
CA ASP A 43 13.68 -1.39 -5.07
C ASP A 43 12.28 -1.82 -5.52
N VAL A 44 11.35 -0.86 -5.59
CA VAL A 44 9.97 -1.11 -6.03
C VAL A 44 9.93 -1.57 -7.48
N ILE A 45 10.64 -0.87 -8.38
CA ILE A 45 10.62 -1.17 -9.81
C ILE A 45 11.31 -2.50 -10.13
N ASN A 46 12.44 -2.80 -9.48
CA ASN A 46 13.27 -3.96 -9.82
C ASN A 46 12.83 -5.25 -9.12
N HIS A 47 12.16 -5.14 -7.97
CA HIS A 47 11.82 -6.30 -7.13
C HIS A 47 10.33 -6.43 -6.82
N ASN A 48 9.47 -5.53 -7.33
CA ASN A 48 8.03 -5.54 -7.09
C ASN A 48 7.67 -5.64 -5.60
N ILE A 49 8.43 -4.93 -4.76
CA ILE A 49 8.16 -4.82 -3.32
C ILE A 49 8.34 -3.40 -2.84
N TYR A 50 7.54 -3.01 -1.86
CA TYR A 50 7.80 -1.83 -1.05
C TYR A 50 8.02 -2.26 0.40
N VAL A 51 9.06 -1.74 1.05
CA VAL A 51 9.40 -2.10 2.43
C VAL A 51 9.40 -0.87 3.33
N CYS A 52 8.75 -0.97 4.48
CA CYS A 52 8.73 0.06 5.52
C CYS A 52 8.71 -0.56 6.92
N THR A 53 9.00 0.23 7.96
CA THR A 53 8.99 -0.30 9.34
C THR A 53 7.60 -0.79 9.73
N ALA A 54 7.51 -2.00 10.29
CA ALA A 54 6.24 -2.51 10.82
C ALA A 54 5.80 -1.77 12.10
N LYS A 55 6.76 -1.11 12.78
CA LYS A 55 6.53 -0.32 14.00
C LYS A 55 6.52 1.18 13.71
N GLY A 56 5.51 1.87 14.26
CA GLY A 56 5.38 3.33 14.21
C GLY A 56 4.09 3.79 13.51
N GLY A 57 3.34 4.70 14.14
CA GLY A 57 2.00 5.11 13.68
C GLY A 57 1.94 5.75 12.28
N GLN A 58 3.04 6.29 11.75
CA GLN A 58 3.10 6.79 10.37
C GLN A 58 3.25 5.67 9.32
N TYR A 59 3.52 4.43 9.75
CA TYR A 59 3.71 3.25 8.92
C TYR A 59 2.61 2.21 9.11
N SER A 60 1.53 2.55 9.83
CA SER A 60 0.27 1.79 9.78
C SER A 60 -0.41 2.05 8.44
N HIS A 61 -0.60 1.01 7.65
CA HIS A 61 -1.28 1.08 6.37
C HIS A 61 -2.69 0.50 6.51
N ARG A 62 -3.66 1.15 5.88
CA ARG A 62 -5.01 0.60 5.79
C ARG A 62 -5.06 -0.39 4.64
N ARG A 63 -5.82 -1.48 4.79
CA ARG A 63 -6.05 -2.43 3.71
C ARG A 63 -6.47 -1.68 2.44
N SER A 64 -5.75 -1.97 1.37
CA SER A 64 -5.93 -1.36 0.06
C SER A 64 -5.65 -2.43 -1.00
N LEU A 65 -6.38 -2.38 -2.11
CA LEU A 65 -6.15 -3.29 -3.23
C LEU A 65 -5.05 -2.79 -4.16
N TYR A 66 -4.86 -1.48 -4.24
CA TYR A 66 -3.92 -0.85 -5.17
C TYR A 66 -2.85 -0.04 -4.44
N PHE A 67 -1.64 -0.08 -4.98
CA PHE A 67 -0.48 0.68 -4.55
C PHE A 67 -0.10 1.70 -5.62
N GLY A 68 0.21 2.93 -5.22
CA GLY A 68 0.71 3.98 -6.10
C GLY A 68 2.12 4.41 -5.72
N VAL A 69 3.05 4.33 -6.67
CA VAL A 69 4.44 4.75 -6.50
C VAL A 69 4.56 6.25 -6.72
N TYR A 70 4.65 7.05 -5.65
CA TYR A 70 4.81 8.50 -5.76
C TYR A 70 6.28 8.91 -5.70
N ARG A 71 6.69 9.73 -6.69
CA ARG A 71 7.92 10.52 -6.67
C ARG A 71 7.79 11.74 -7.57
N ASN A 72 8.58 12.79 -7.35
CA ASN A 72 8.62 13.96 -8.24
C ASN A 72 7.24 14.57 -8.58
N LYS A 73 6.32 14.61 -7.60
CA LYS A 73 4.94 15.09 -7.76
C LYS A 73 4.03 14.26 -8.67
N GLN A 74 4.38 13.01 -8.93
CA GLN A 74 3.61 12.12 -9.80
C GLN A 74 3.51 10.74 -9.16
N VAL A 75 2.36 10.08 -9.33
CA VAL A 75 2.31 8.61 -9.26
C VAL A 75 2.56 8.11 -10.67
N ASP A 76 3.75 7.53 -10.90
CA ASP A 76 4.17 7.11 -12.25
C ASP A 76 3.96 5.61 -12.51
N ARG A 77 3.68 4.86 -11.45
CA ARG A 77 3.34 3.43 -11.49
C ARG A 77 2.23 3.11 -10.49
N VAL A 78 1.36 2.18 -10.88
CA VAL A 78 0.39 1.54 -9.98
C VAL A 78 0.50 0.02 -10.08
N ALA A 79 0.25 -0.67 -8.97
CA ALA A 79 0.24 -2.12 -8.91
C ALA A 79 -0.93 -2.61 -8.05
N LYS A 80 -1.37 -3.85 -8.30
CA LYS A 80 -2.20 -4.57 -7.33
C LYS A 80 -1.32 -5.01 -6.16
N ILE A 81 -1.79 -4.80 -4.94
CA ILE A 81 -1.18 -5.36 -3.73
C ILE A 81 -1.62 -6.82 -3.63
N GLU A 82 -0.69 -7.76 -3.76
CA GLU A 82 -0.98 -9.19 -3.59
C GLU A 82 -1.15 -9.53 -2.11
N ALA A 83 -0.21 -9.08 -1.28
CA ALA A 83 -0.26 -9.23 0.17
C ALA A 83 0.62 -8.20 0.89
N VAL A 84 0.37 -8.02 2.19
CA VAL A 84 1.25 -7.28 3.09
C VAL A 84 1.66 -8.20 4.22
N VAL A 85 2.98 -8.37 4.35
CA VAL A 85 3.62 -9.32 5.27
C VAL A 85 4.48 -8.54 6.24
N ASP A 86 4.27 -8.72 7.55
CA ASP A 86 5.18 -8.25 8.57
C ASP A 86 6.18 -9.37 8.89
N ILE A 87 7.46 -9.09 8.73
CA ILE A 87 8.57 -9.96 9.08
C ILE A 87 9.18 -9.40 10.37
N GLU A 88 8.95 -10.10 11.48
CA GLU A 88 9.41 -9.67 12.81
C GLU A 88 10.85 -10.12 13.09
N SER A 89 11.25 -11.27 12.51
CA SER A 89 12.61 -11.81 12.55
C SER A 89 12.84 -12.76 11.37
N GLU A 90 14.01 -13.43 11.33
CA GLU A 90 14.29 -14.46 10.31
C GLU A 90 13.23 -15.57 10.29
N ASP A 91 12.71 -15.96 11.45
CA ASP A 91 11.78 -17.08 11.60
C ASP A 91 10.32 -16.65 11.80
N GLU A 92 10.09 -15.44 12.34
CA GLU A 92 8.76 -14.97 12.72
C GLU A 92 8.16 -14.00 11.69
N PHE A 93 6.93 -14.28 11.27
CA PHE A 93 6.18 -13.44 10.35
C PHE A 93 4.68 -13.43 10.67
N SER A 94 3.97 -12.43 10.15
CA SER A 94 2.50 -12.39 10.15
C SER A 94 1.98 -11.78 8.86
N ILE A 95 0.85 -12.30 8.35
CA ILE A 95 0.14 -11.70 7.22
C ILE A 95 -0.79 -10.63 7.76
N LYS A 96 -0.64 -9.38 7.31
CA LYS A 96 -1.58 -8.30 7.64
C LYS A 96 -2.84 -8.39 6.82
N TRP A 97 -2.70 -8.63 5.52
CA TRP A 97 -3.79 -9.02 4.65
C TRP A 97 -3.24 -9.61 3.35
N LYS A 98 -4.09 -10.36 2.65
CA LYS A 98 -3.84 -10.86 1.30
C LYS A 98 -5.06 -10.64 0.40
N ASN A 99 -4.80 -10.45 -0.88
CA ASN A 99 -5.78 -10.19 -1.94
C ASN A 99 -5.67 -11.25 -3.08
N VAL A 100 -4.94 -12.33 -2.83
CA VAL A 100 -4.69 -13.45 -3.72
C VAL A 100 -4.87 -14.76 -2.97
N ASP A 101 -5.21 -15.81 -3.72
CA ASP A 101 -5.37 -17.16 -3.19
C ASP A 101 -4.02 -17.88 -3.17
N LYS A 102 -3.17 -17.50 -2.21
CA LYS A 102 -1.86 -18.11 -1.92
C LYS A 102 -1.77 -18.43 -0.43
N SER A 103 -0.96 -19.45 -0.09
CA SER A 103 -0.70 -19.77 1.33
C SER A 103 0.17 -18.70 1.99
N ASP A 104 0.11 -18.62 3.31
CA ASP A 104 0.87 -17.64 4.07
C ASP A 104 2.38 -17.92 3.98
N GLU A 105 2.75 -19.20 3.91
CA GLU A 105 4.12 -19.70 3.71
C GLU A 105 4.67 -19.30 2.34
N GLU A 106 3.87 -19.44 1.28
CA GLU A 106 4.28 -19.00 -0.06
C GLU A 106 4.51 -17.49 -0.10
N LEU A 107 3.62 -16.71 0.51
CA LEU A 107 3.73 -15.25 0.53
C LEU A 107 4.96 -14.77 1.31
N VAL A 108 5.25 -15.35 2.48
CA VAL A 108 6.46 -14.97 3.24
C VAL A 108 7.73 -15.40 2.52
N GLU A 109 7.74 -16.53 1.82
CA GLU A 109 8.89 -16.96 1.03
C GLU A 109 9.17 -15.99 -0.12
N ILE A 110 8.13 -15.57 -0.85
CA ILE A 110 8.24 -14.51 -1.88
C ILE A 110 8.76 -13.20 -1.25
N ALA A 111 8.22 -12.81 -0.09
CA ALA A 111 8.64 -11.58 0.60
C ALA A 111 10.12 -11.63 1.01
N ARG A 112 10.57 -12.72 1.64
CA ARG A 112 11.98 -12.92 2.02
C ARG A 112 12.89 -12.96 0.80
N ASN A 113 12.51 -13.68 -0.25
CA ASN A 113 13.30 -13.79 -1.47
C ASN A 113 13.48 -12.43 -2.15
N ARG A 114 12.39 -11.69 -2.40
CA ARG A 114 12.46 -10.37 -3.03
C ARG A 114 13.21 -9.36 -2.13
N ARG A 115 13.00 -9.42 -0.82
CA ARG A 115 13.70 -8.59 0.17
C ARG A 115 15.20 -8.87 0.22
N SER A 116 15.66 -10.09 -0.06
CA SER A 116 17.09 -10.43 -0.03
C SER A 116 17.94 -9.66 -1.04
N TYR A 117 17.33 -9.07 -2.07
CA TYR A 117 18.01 -8.28 -3.09
C TYR A 117 18.18 -6.80 -2.75
N ILE A 118 17.57 -6.34 -1.66
CA ILE A 118 17.62 -4.94 -1.22
C ILE A 118 18.41 -4.83 0.09
N ASP A 119 19.14 -3.72 0.24
CA ASP A 119 20.04 -3.51 1.38
C ASP A 119 19.26 -3.09 2.64
N ASN A 120 18.46 -4.02 3.20
CA ASN A 120 17.55 -3.71 4.30
C ASN A 120 17.40 -4.80 5.38
N SER A 121 18.48 -5.15 6.07
CA SER A 121 18.49 -6.20 7.09
C SER A 121 17.77 -5.87 8.43
N TRP A 122 17.06 -4.74 8.53
CA TRP A 122 16.45 -4.31 9.78
C TRP A 122 15.09 -4.98 10.03
N TYR A 123 14.75 -5.13 11.31
CA TYR A 123 13.50 -5.73 11.79
C TYR A 123 12.82 -4.80 12.82
N PRO A 124 11.49 -4.82 12.93
CA PRO A 124 10.54 -5.58 12.10
C PRO A 124 10.18 -4.85 10.80
N ALA A 125 10.10 -5.58 9.70
CA ALA A 125 9.86 -5.06 8.35
C ALA A 125 8.48 -5.41 7.83
N ARG A 126 7.75 -4.41 7.33
CA ARG A 126 6.52 -4.59 6.57
C ARG A 126 6.83 -4.59 5.09
N VAL A 127 6.53 -5.70 4.42
CA VAL A 127 6.77 -5.93 3.00
C VAL A 127 5.44 -5.96 2.25
N PHE A 128 5.27 -5.04 1.31
CA PHE A 128 4.19 -5.05 0.34
C PHE A 128 4.64 -5.89 -0.85
N LEU A 129 3.93 -6.98 -1.11
CA LEU A 129 4.09 -7.76 -2.33
C LEU A 129 3.23 -7.13 -3.42
N LEU A 130 3.89 -6.65 -4.47
CA LEU A 130 3.22 -6.01 -5.60
C LEU A 130 3.18 -6.99 -6.77
N ALA A 131 2.06 -6.97 -7.50
CA ALA A 131 1.96 -7.55 -8.83
C ALA A 131 2.75 -6.70 -9.85
N ASP A 132 2.51 -6.91 -11.13
CA ASP A 132 3.12 -6.10 -12.19
C ASP A 132 2.79 -4.61 -12.01
N LEU A 133 3.80 -3.77 -12.26
CA LEU A 133 3.71 -2.32 -12.15
C LEU A 133 3.29 -1.73 -13.50
N HIS A 134 2.14 -1.07 -13.53
CA HIS A 134 1.58 -0.46 -14.72
C HIS A 134 1.91 1.04 -14.77
N PRO A 135 2.38 1.56 -15.92
CA PRO A 135 2.66 2.99 -16.09
C PRO A 135 1.39 3.83 -15.98
N THR A 136 1.47 4.95 -15.27
CA THR A 136 0.41 5.97 -15.22
C THR A 136 1.02 7.37 -15.03
N ASN A 137 0.19 8.40 -14.92
CA ASN A 137 0.61 9.80 -14.80
C ASN A 137 -0.36 10.61 -13.92
N PHE A 138 -0.64 10.09 -12.72
CA PHE A 138 -1.52 10.76 -11.76
C PHE A 138 -0.77 11.88 -11.04
N LEU A 139 -1.03 13.12 -11.45
CA LEU A 139 -0.21 14.28 -11.09
C LEU A 139 -0.71 15.01 -9.84
N LYS A 140 0.20 15.40 -8.96
CA LYS A 140 -0.06 16.38 -7.90
C LYS A 140 0.25 17.78 -8.44
N THR A 141 -0.77 18.57 -8.73
CA THR A 141 -0.56 19.89 -9.33
C THR A 141 -0.23 20.97 -8.29
N THR A 142 -0.82 20.86 -7.10
CA THR A 142 -0.58 21.79 -5.98
C THR A 142 0.91 22.00 -5.62
N PRO A 143 1.31 23.19 -5.12
CA PRO A 143 2.68 23.46 -4.69
C PRO A 143 3.20 22.48 -3.62
N GLY A 144 4.53 22.29 -3.60
CA GLY A 144 5.21 21.37 -2.69
C GLY A 144 5.02 19.89 -3.01
N GLY A 145 5.83 19.04 -2.39
CA GLY A 145 5.71 17.59 -2.44
C GLY A 145 4.58 17.04 -1.57
N MET A 146 4.51 15.72 -1.45
CA MET A 146 3.65 15.06 -0.47
C MET A 146 4.20 15.31 0.95
N GLN A 147 3.37 15.88 1.84
CA GLN A 147 3.77 16.25 3.20
C GLN A 147 3.79 15.05 4.18
N SER A 148 3.15 13.94 3.79
CA SER A 148 3.12 12.68 4.54
C SER A 148 3.92 11.59 3.81
N SER A 149 4.21 10.49 4.50
CA SER A 149 4.82 9.30 3.88
C SER A 149 3.88 8.61 2.88
N LYS A 150 2.56 8.81 3.03
CA LYS A 150 1.53 8.20 2.20
C LYS A 150 0.24 9.01 2.16
N ARG A 151 -0.63 8.70 1.19
CA ARG A 151 -1.96 9.27 1.01
C ARG A 151 -2.91 8.24 0.40
N TYR A 152 -4.15 8.21 0.87
CA TYR A 152 -5.18 7.34 0.30
C TYR A 152 -6.06 8.10 -0.67
N PHE A 153 -6.46 7.43 -1.75
CA PHE A 153 -7.46 7.92 -2.70
C PHE A 153 -8.56 6.87 -2.88
N TYR A 154 -9.81 7.33 -2.93
CA TYR A 154 -10.93 6.50 -3.35
C TYR A 154 -11.06 6.57 -4.86
N ILE A 155 -10.73 5.49 -5.55
CA ILE A 155 -10.66 5.45 -7.01
C ILE A 155 -11.98 5.05 -7.67
N GLY A 156 -13.00 4.71 -6.89
CA GLY A 156 -14.26 4.14 -7.40
C GLY A 156 -14.08 2.78 -8.06
N SER A 157 -15.11 2.33 -8.77
CA SER A 157 -15.08 1.04 -9.47
C SER A 157 -14.07 1.06 -10.62
N VAL A 158 -13.21 0.06 -10.65
CA VAL A 158 -12.27 -0.27 -11.73
C VAL A 158 -12.24 -1.78 -11.88
N ASN A 159 -12.02 -2.27 -13.09
CA ASN A 159 -12.03 -3.72 -13.35
C ASN A 159 -10.75 -4.39 -12.86
N ASP A 160 -9.60 -3.77 -13.13
CA ASP A 160 -8.28 -4.25 -12.77
C ASP A 160 -7.27 -3.08 -12.68
N VAL A 161 -5.99 -3.41 -12.44
CA VAL A 161 -4.91 -2.43 -12.32
C VAL A 161 -4.58 -1.73 -13.66
N THR A 162 -4.84 -2.37 -14.80
CA THR A 162 -4.61 -1.76 -16.13
C THR A 162 -5.66 -0.68 -16.38
N ASP A 163 -6.92 -0.99 -16.09
CA ASP A 163 -8.04 -0.03 -16.14
C ASP A 163 -7.78 1.15 -15.19
N LEU A 164 -7.29 0.87 -13.98
CA LEU A 164 -6.86 1.91 -13.03
C LEU A 164 -5.73 2.78 -13.59
N ALA A 165 -4.69 2.18 -14.18
CA ALA A 165 -3.55 2.90 -14.70
C ALA A 165 -3.92 3.85 -15.83
N GLU A 166 -4.78 3.41 -16.76
CA GLU A 166 -5.30 4.24 -17.84
C GLU A 166 -6.24 5.32 -17.31
N LYS A 167 -7.14 5.00 -16.37
CA LYS A 167 -8.01 5.99 -15.73
C LYS A 167 -7.22 7.13 -15.11
N LEU A 168 -6.12 6.84 -14.40
CA LEU A 168 -5.35 7.83 -13.67
C LEU A 168 -4.34 8.61 -14.52
N LYS A 169 -4.14 8.22 -15.78
CA LYS A 169 -3.08 8.74 -16.66
C LYS A 169 -3.19 10.23 -16.96
N ASP A 170 -4.42 10.73 -17.07
CA ASP A 170 -4.71 12.13 -17.38
C ASP A 170 -5.38 12.86 -16.20
N GLU A 171 -5.42 12.22 -15.03
CA GLU A 171 -6.06 12.73 -13.83
C GLU A 171 -5.05 13.39 -12.88
N THR A 172 -5.58 14.23 -12.00
CA THR A 172 -4.83 14.96 -10.99
C THR A 172 -5.35 14.64 -9.60
N TRP A 173 -4.46 14.75 -8.60
CA TRP A 173 -4.83 14.47 -7.20
C TRP A 173 -6.03 15.28 -6.74
N GLU A 174 -6.14 16.51 -7.22
CA GLU A 174 -7.17 17.46 -6.87
C GLU A 174 -8.59 17.03 -7.30
N GLN A 175 -8.72 16.14 -8.29
CA GLN A 175 -10.02 15.57 -8.70
C GLN A 175 -10.55 14.51 -7.71
N TYR A 176 -9.74 14.10 -6.74
CA TYR A 176 -10.04 13.03 -5.78
C TYR A 176 -9.94 13.50 -4.32
N GLN A 177 -9.94 14.81 -4.06
CA GLN A 177 -9.88 15.41 -2.71
C GLN A 177 -11.24 15.80 -2.17
#